data_AF-A0AA88R3W4-F1
#
_entry.id   AF-A0AA88R3W4-F1
#
_cell.length_a   1.000
_cell.length_b   1.000
_cell.length_c   1.000
_cell.angle_alpha   90.00
_cell.angle_beta   90.00
_cell.angle_gamma   90.00
#
_symmetry.space_group_name_H-M   'P 1'
#
loop_
_entity.id
_entity.type
_entity.pdbx_description
1 polymer ?
#
loop_
_entity_poly.entity_id
_entity_poly.type
_entity_poly.pdbx_seq_one_letter_code
_entity_poly.pdbx_strand_id
1 'polypeptide(L)'
;MSFFFKPSRPKTPQELVKAIKDSLMGLDTKTVVEVKALEKRPGDLNFVIAVKLSGDFETFKELVDILDRVKKFAPLCLVQALEEVEKNFVTMKLMLSGDGEVEPNMDHVSQLTLEICKEDVLALFLHKLPLFGWEDSSDTGKKRLGSLLVHTIKAKGWLNVLLCAIYGESFRIAGLSCRVVSYDNKDIALNCGNMLRECIKYPTLAKYILESPSFELFFKYVGLPNFDVASDAFSTFKDLLTKHATAVSEFLTAHYDEFFEQYEKLLTSTNYVTRRQSLKLLSEFLLEPPNSHIMKRYIAEVRHLKIMMTLMKDSSKNIQISAFHIFKVFVANPNKPRDIKVILAKNHERLLALLYNLSAGKGADDDQFEEEKELIIKEIERVSQLPNLES
;
A
#
# COMPACT_ATOMS: atom_id res chain seq x y z
N MET A 1 37.40 -5.60 -31.44
CA MET A 1 36.27 -5.58 -32.40
C MET A 1 35.09 -4.94 -31.70
N SER A 2 34.73 -3.72 -32.08
CA SER A 2 33.54 -3.04 -31.57
C SER A 2 32.30 -3.69 -32.20
N PHE A 3 31.44 -4.27 -31.37
CA PHE A 3 30.11 -4.67 -31.81
C PHE A 3 29.28 -3.41 -32.01
N PHE A 4 29.22 -2.94 -33.26
CA PHE A 4 28.24 -1.96 -33.72
C PHE A 4 26.84 -2.54 -33.52
N PHE A 5 26.14 -2.12 -32.46
CA PHE A 5 24.68 -2.24 -32.42
C PHE A 5 24.14 -1.31 -33.52
N LYS A 6 23.66 -1.90 -34.63
CA LYS A 6 22.82 -1.17 -35.59
C LYS A 6 21.63 -0.58 -34.82
N PRO A 7 21.33 0.72 -34.93
CA PRO A 7 20.14 1.28 -34.32
C PRO A 7 18.94 0.62 -34.98
N SER A 8 18.21 -0.20 -34.22
CA SER A 8 16.91 -0.70 -34.65
C SER A 8 16.02 0.50 -34.96
N ARG A 9 15.29 0.45 -36.09
CA ARG A 9 14.30 1.46 -36.47
C ARG A 9 13.48 1.88 -35.23
N PRO A 10 13.28 3.18 -34.97
CA PRO A 10 12.48 3.62 -33.83
C PRO A 10 11.09 3.00 -33.95
N LYS A 11 10.72 2.20 -32.95
CA LYS A 11 9.40 1.55 -32.88
C LYS A 11 8.34 2.63 -32.78
N THR A 12 7.27 2.52 -33.56
CA THR A 12 6.07 3.34 -33.34
C THR A 12 5.43 2.99 -31.99
N PRO A 13 4.61 3.88 -31.39
CA PRO A 13 3.89 3.57 -30.16
C PRO A 13 3.11 2.24 -30.22
N GLN A 14 2.41 1.98 -31.33
CA GLN A 14 1.65 0.74 -31.55
C GLN A 14 2.53 -0.51 -31.60
N GLU A 15 3.64 -0.46 -32.36
CA GLU A 15 4.60 -1.57 -32.45
C GLU A 15 5.25 -1.85 -31.10
N LEU A 16 5.50 -0.82 -30.30
CA LEU A 16 6.06 -0.96 -28.96
C LEU A 16 5.08 -1.64 -28.01
N VAL A 17 3.81 -1.21 -27.97
CA VAL A 17 2.77 -1.84 -27.13
C VAL A 17 2.58 -3.30 -27.49
N LYS A 18 2.51 -3.62 -28.79
CA LYS A 18 2.41 -5.00 -29.25
C LYS A 18 3.62 -5.84 -28.83
N ALA A 19 4.83 -5.31 -29.00
CA ALA A 19 6.04 -6.00 -28.56
C ALA A 19 6.08 -6.23 -27.04
N ILE A 20 5.64 -5.25 -26.23
CA ILE A 20 5.53 -5.40 -24.78
C ILE A 20 4.53 -6.51 -24.45
N LYS A 21 3.32 -6.46 -25.03
CA LYS A 21 2.29 -7.48 -24.82
C LYS A 21 2.78 -8.88 -25.17
N ASP A 22 3.37 -9.05 -26.35
CA ASP A 22 3.89 -10.33 -26.82
C ASP A 22 4.99 -10.86 -25.88
N SER A 23 5.90 -9.97 -25.44
CA SER A 23 6.95 -10.34 -24.49
C SER A 23 6.42 -10.73 -23.10
N LEU A 24 5.38 -10.05 -22.58
CA LEU A 24 4.73 -10.36 -21.31
C LEU A 24 3.92 -11.66 -21.37
N MET A 25 3.22 -11.91 -22.48
CA MET A 25 2.49 -13.15 -22.72
C MET A 25 3.44 -14.33 -22.91
N GLY A 26 4.62 -14.10 -23.49
CA GLY A 26 5.69 -15.09 -23.64
C GLY A 26 6.21 -15.65 -22.31
N LEU A 27 6.03 -14.90 -21.20
CA LEU A 27 6.34 -15.38 -19.84
C LEU A 27 5.35 -16.49 -19.39
N ASP A 28 4.06 -16.35 -19.73
CA ASP A 28 2.99 -17.37 -19.69
C ASP A 28 3.39 -18.74 -20.23
N THR A 29 3.70 -18.74 -21.52
CA THR A 29 3.88 -19.97 -22.31
C THR A 29 5.17 -20.71 -22.00
N LYS A 30 6.17 -20.06 -21.39
CA LYS A 30 7.42 -20.72 -21.01
C LYS A 30 7.38 -21.34 -19.62
N THR A 31 6.70 -20.72 -18.65
CA THR A 31 6.69 -21.24 -17.26
C THR A 31 5.55 -22.24 -16.98
N VAL A 32 4.39 -22.13 -17.65
CA VAL A 32 3.24 -23.03 -17.39
C VAL A 32 3.39 -24.40 -18.05
N VAL A 33 4.09 -24.49 -19.20
CA VAL A 33 4.35 -25.77 -19.88
C VAL A 33 5.44 -26.56 -19.17
N GLU A 34 6.47 -25.90 -18.63
CA GLU A 34 7.56 -26.55 -17.89
C GLU A 34 7.15 -26.95 -16.47
N VAL A 35 6.34 -26.15 -15.76
CA VAL A 35 5.90 -26.47 -14.39
C VAL A 35 4.76 -27.50 -14.36
N LYS A 36 3.77 -27.44 -15.28
CA LYS A 36 2.71 -28.48 -15.35
C LYS A 36 3.22 -29.84 -15.81
N ALA A 37 4.37 -29.90 -16.50
CA ALA A 37 5.05 -31.15 -16.80
C ALA A 37 5.79 -31.73 -15.58
N LEU A 38 6.22 -30.90 -14.64
CA LEU A 38 6.95 -31.29 -13.42
C LEU A 38 6.03 -31.59 -12.22
N GLU A 39 4.87 -30.94 -12.09
CA GLU A 39 3.92 -31.19 -10.99
C GLU A 39 3.16 -32.52 -11.09
N LYS A 40 3.18 -33.20 -12.25
CA LYS A 40 2.41 -34.43 -12.47
C LYS A 40 3.07 -35.72 -11.97
N ARG A 41 4.09 -35.66 -11.08
CA ARG A 41 4.42 -36.72 -10.08
C ARG A 41 5.73 -36.44 -9.31
N PRO A 42 5.66 -36.16 -7.99
CA PRO A 42 6.83 -36.26 -7.11
C PRO A 42 6.91 -37.54 -6.26
N GLY A 43 6.02 -38.55 -6.45
CA GLY A 43 5.89 -39.66 -5.49
C GLY A 43 5.90 -41.10 -6.01
N ASP A 44 5.52 -41.38 -7.26
CA ASP A 44 5.44 -42.76 -7.80
C ASP A 44 6.39 -42.96 -9.00
N LEU A 45 7.66 -42.60 -8.80
CA LEU A 45 8.69 -42.49 -9.85
C LEU A 45 9.18 -43.85 -10.43
N ASN A 46 8.68 -44.98 -9.97
CA ASN A 46 8.97 -46.31 -10.53
C ASN A 46 7.94 -46.81 -11.58
N PHE A 47 6.82 -46.12 -11.81
CA PHE A 47 5.70 -46.69 -12.59
C PHE A 47 5.69 -46.33 -14.10
N VAL A 48 6.36 -45.25 -14.53
CA VAL A 48 6.42 -44.88 -15.97
C VAL A 48 7.68 -45.41 -16.66
N ILE A 49 8.66 -45.90 -15.88
CA ILE A 49 9.75 -46.74 -16.39
C ILE A 49 9.20 -48.02 -17.07
N ALA A 50 7.97 -48.46 -16.77
CA ALA A 50 7.49 -49.79 -17.19
C ALA A 50 6.69 -49.87 -18.51
N VAL A 51 6.14 -48.78 -19.07
CA VAL A 51 5.02 -48.95 -20.04
C VAL A 51 5.30 -48.56 -21.49
N LYS A 52 6.37 -47.84 -21.82
CA LYS A 52 6.74 -47.66 -23.24
C LYS A 52 8.27 -47.69 -23.39
N LEU A 53 8.90 -48.81 -23.07
CA LEU A 53 9.28 -49.79 -24.10
C LEU A 53 10.10 -49.10 -25.19
N SER A 54 11.43 -49.12 -25.00
CA SER A 54 12.27 -50.15 -25.61
C SER A 54 12.65 -49.76 -27.04
N GLY A 55 13.68 -48.92 -27.08
CA GLY A 55 14.42 -48.50 -28.25
C GLY A 55 15.60 -47.65 -27.76
N ASP A 56 16.53 -48.32 -27.07
CA ASP A 56 17.90 -47.92 -26.74
C ASP A 56 18.18 -46.53 -26.16
N PHE A 57 18.33 -46.44 -24.84
CA PHE A 57 19.22 -45.47 -24.20
C PHE A 57 20.05 -46.19 -23.14
N GLU A 58 21.36 -46.24 -23.38
CA GLU A 58 22.25 -47.21 -22.74
C GLU A 58 22.79 -46.80 -21.38
N THR A 59 22.52 -45.59 -20.85
CA THR A 59 22.91 -45.30 -19.45
C THR A 59 22.02 -44.29 -18.74
N PHE A 60 21.66 -44.60 -17.49
CA PHE A 60 21.00 -43.71 -16.52
C PHE A 60 21.67 -42.33 -16.39
N LYS A 61 22.96 -42.25 -16.75
CA LYS A 61 23.78 -41.03 -16.80
C LYS A 61 23.29 -40.01 -17.84
N GLU A 62 22.83 -40.43 -19.01
CA GLU A 62 22.30 -39.53 -20.06
C GLU A 62 20.96 -38.89 -19.66
N LEU A 63 20.12 -39.64 -18.95
CA LEU A 63 18.81 -39.18 -18.47
C LEU A 63 18.96 -38.11 -17.38
N VAL A 64 19.94 -38.29 -16.48
CA VAL A 64 20.34 -37.27 -15.50
C VAL A 64 20.94 -36.05 -16.20
N ASP A 65 21.79 -36.23 -17.21
CA ASP A 65 22.39 -35.14 -17.99
C ASP A 65 21.34 -34.31 -18.75
N ILE A 66 20.30 -34.94 -19.29
CA ILE A 66 19.17 -34.27 -19.95
C ILE A 66 18.33 -33.50 -18.92
N LEU A 67 18.02 -34.09 -17.77
CA LEU A 67 17.33 -33.40 -16.68
C LEU A 67 18.14 -32.20 -16.16
N ASP A 68 19.45 -32.33 -16.06
CA ASP A 68 20.36 -31.25 -15.64
C ASP A 68 20.49 -30.16 -16.71
N ARG A 69 20.49 -30.53 -18.00
CA ARG A 69 20.43 -29.58 -19.13
C ARG A 69 19.10 -28.85 -19.19
N VAL A 70 17.96 -29.53 -19.00
CA VAL A 70 16.62 -28.90 -18.95
C VAL A 70 16.51 -27.96 -17.75
N LYS A 71 17.02 -28.37 -16.58
CA LYS A 71 17.13 -27.50 -15.39
C LYS A 71 18.06 -26.29 -15.60
N LYS A 72 19.06 -26.39 -16.49
CA LYS A 72 19.95 -25.27 -16.87
C LYS A 72 19.42 -24.43 -18.04
N PHE A 73 18.60 -25.00 -18.92
CA PHE A 73 18.01 -24.33 -20.08
C PHE A 73 16.78 -23.48 -19.73
N ALA A 74 15.92 -23.97 -18.84
CA ALA A 74 14.74 -23.23 -18.38
C ALA A 74 15.08 -21.84 -17.79
N PRO A 75 16.12 -21.69 -16.93
CA PRO A 75 16.62 -20.39 -16.50
C PRO A 75 17.12 -19.53 -17.67
N LEU A 76 17.83 -20.11 -18.64
CA LEU A 76 18.42 -19.36 -19.76
C LEU A 76 17.36 -18.78 -20.71
N CYS A 77 16.30 -19.55 -21.01
CA CYS A 77 15.18 -19.08 -21.83
C CYS A 77 14.29 -18.05 -21.12
N LEU A 78 14.21 -18.11 -19.78
CA LEU A 78 13.56 -17.11 -18.95
C LEU A 78 14.38 -15.82 -18.90
N VAL A 79 15.70 -15.90 -18.75
CA VAL A 79 16.61 -14.75 -18.78
C VAL A 79 16.50 -14.00 -20.11
N GLN A 80 16.54 -14.71 -21.25
CA GLN A 80 16.37 -14.08 -22.57
C GLN A 80 15.00 -13.41 -22.75
N ALA A 81 13.92 -14.02 -22.23
CA ALA A 81 12.60 -13.42 -22.28
C ALA A 81 12.50 -12.17 -21.38
N LEU A 82 13.14 -12.19 -20.21
CA LEU A 82 13.20 -11.04 -19.30
C LEU A 82 14.05 -9.90 -19.88
N GLU A 83 15.15 -10.20 -20.57
CA GLU A 83 15.97 -9.20 -21.29
C GLU A 83 15.18 -8.52 -22.41
N GLU A 84 14.31 -9.26 -23.11
CA GLU A 84 13.44 -8.69 -24.15
C GLU A 84 12.36 -7.78 -23.56
N VAL A 85 11.75 -8.19 -22.44
CA VAL A 85 10.85 -7.34 -21.65
C VAL A 85 11.60 -6.08 -21.22
N GLU A 86 12.79 -6.21 -20.62
CA GLU A 86 13.61 -5.08 -20.18
C GLU A 86 13.87 -4.08 -21.32
N LYS A 87 14.33 -4.56 -22.47
CA LYS A 87 14.59 -3.72 -23.64
C LYS A 87 13.34 -2.94 -24.08
N ASN A 88 12.18 -3.59 -24.08
CA ASN A 88 10.93 -2.94 -24.43
C ASN A 88 10.51 -1.89 -23.38
N PHE A 89 10.70 -2.17 -22.09
CA PHE A 89 10.43 -1.21 -21.01
C PHE A 89 11.40 -0.03 -21.01
N VAL A 90 12.68 -0.21 -21.34
CA VAL A 90 13.63 0.91 -21.53
C VAL A 90 13.15 1.80 -22.67
N THR A 91 12.76 1.20 -23.79
CA THR A 91 12.26 1.94 -24.96
C THR A 91 10.99 2.73 -24.61
N MET A 92 10.09 2.11 -23.83
CA MET A 92 8.88 2.76 -23.34
C MET A 92 9.20 3.91 -22.39
N LYS A 93 10.13 3.74 -21.45
CA LYS A 93 10.57 4.79 -20.53
C LYS A 93 11.12 6.00 -21.28
N LEU A 94 11.98 5.77 -22.28
CA LEU A 94 12.54 6.82 -23.13
C LEU A 94 11.44 7.57 -23.89
N MET A 95 10.45 6.85 -24.43
CA MET A 95 9.32 7.47 -25.13
C MET A 95 8.42 8.30 -24.19
N LEU A 96 8.28 7.88 -22.92
CA LEU A 96 7.46 8.56 -21.91
C LEU A 96 8.15 9.72 -21.21
N SER A 97 9.48 9.70 -21.09
CA SER A 97 10.23 10.60 -20.19
C SER A 97 11.30 11.43 -20.89
N GLY A 98 11.64 11.10 -22.15
CA GLY A 98 12.84 11.61 -22.81
C GLY A 98 14.12 10.94 -22.29
N ASP A 99 15.24 11.26 -22.91
CA ASP A 99 16.59 10.81 -22.50
C ASP A 99 17.33 11.82 -21.62
N GLY A 100 16.69 12.95 -21.30
CA GLY A 100 17.25 14.04 -20.51
C GLY A 100 17.75 15.23 -21.35
N GLU A 101 17.98 15.04 -22.65
CA GLU A 101 18.34 16.12 -23.58
C GLU A 101 17.21 16.45 -24.57
N VAL A 102 16.40 15.45 -24.92
CA VAL A 102 15.23 15.61 -25.80
C VAL A 102 13.95 15.43 -25.02
N GLU A 103 13.08 16.46 -25.04
CA GLU A 103 11.75 16.36 -24.45
C GLU A 103 10.89 15.31 -25.18
N PRO A 104 10.07 14.54 -24.44
CA PRO A 104 9.23 13.53 -25.05
C PRO A 104 8.17 14.15 -25.98
N ASN A 105 7.97 13.52 -27.15
CA ASN A 105 6.92 13.94 -28.07
C ASN A 105 5.53 13.62 -27.48
N MET A 106 4.74 14.66 -27.21
CA MET A 106 3.43 14.53 -26.56
C MET A 106 2.40 13.73 -27.36
N ASP A 107 2.46 13.75 -28.70
CA ASP A 107 1.57 12.95 -29.55
C ASP A 107 1.92 11.46 -29.45
N HIS A 108 3.23 11.13 -29.46
CA HIS A 108 3.69 9.76 -29.25
C HIS A 108 3.36 9.26 -27.84
N VAL A 109 3.49 10.10 -26.81
CA VAL A 109 3.10 9.75 -25.43
C VAL A 109 1.60 9.47 -25.34
N SER A 110 0.77 10.30 -25.97
CA SER A 110 -0.69 10.13 -25.97
C SER A 110 -1.11 8.88 -26.72
N GLN A 111 -0.51 8.62 -27.89
CA GLN A 111 -0.78 7.42 -28.67
C GLN A 111 -0.31 6.14 -27.95
N LEU A 112 0.88 6.15 -27.36
CA LEU A 112 1.40 5.04 -26.56
C LEU A 112 0.47 4.72 -25.40
N THR A 113 0.02 5.75 -24.70
CA THR A 113 -0.92 5.64 -23.58
C THR A 113 -2.24 4.98 -24.00
N LEU A 114 -2.85 5.44 -25.09
CA LEU A 114 -4.11 4.89 -25.61
C LEU A 114 -3.97 3.42 -25.98
N GLU A 115 -2.88 3.05 -26.65
CA GLU A 115 -2.65 1.66 -27.07
C GLU A 115 -2.36 0.75 -25.87
N ILE A 116 -1.61 1.21 -24.86
CA ILE A 116 -1.40 0.47 -23.60
C ILE A 116 -2.73 0.14 -22.92
N CYS A 117 -3.67 1.10 -22.91
CA CYS A 117 -5.00 0.92 -22.34
C CYS A 117 -5.84 -0.05 -23.17
N LYS A 118 -5.86 0.13 -24.50
CA LYS A 118 -6.63 -0.67 -25.43
C LYS A 118 -6.23 -2.15 -25.42
N GLU A 119 -4.92 -2.43 -25.32
CA GLU A 119 -4.38 -3.78 -25.37
C GLU A 119 -4.30 -4.48 -24.00
N ASP A 120 -4.77 -3.82 -22.93
CA ASP A 120 -4.77 -4.27 -21.52
C ASP A 120 -3.38 -4.68 -21.00
N VAL A 121 -2.35 -3.99 -21.51
CA VAL A 121 -0.94 -4.29 -21.19
C VAL A 121 -0.63 -4.02 -19.72
N LEU A 122 -1.29 -3.02 -19.11
CA LEU A 122 -1.16 -2.72 -17.68
C LEU A 122 -1.64 -3.87 -16.79
N ALA A 123 -2.79 -4.49 -17.09
CA ALA A 123 -3.28 -5.61 -16.30
C ALA A 123 -2.36 -6.83 -16.43
N LEU A 124 -1.89 -7.11 -17.65
CA LEU A 124 -0.91 -8.17 -17.91
C LEU A 124 0.39 -7.91 -17.15
N PHE A 125 0.88 -6.67 -17.17
CA PHE A 125 2.07 -6.27 -16.43
C PHE A 125 1.92 -6.49 -14.92
N LEU A 126 0.81 -6.04 -14.33
CA LEU A 126 0.52 -6.20 -12.90
C LEU A 126 0.39 -7.68 -12.51
N HIS A 127 -0.22 -8.51 -13.36
CA HIS A 127 -0.30 -9.96 -13.14
C HIS A 127 1.08 -10.64 -13.17
N LYS A 128 2.00 -10.15 -14.00
CA LYS A 128 3.35 -10.72 -14.18
C LYS A 128 4.37 -10.15 -13.20
N LEU A 129 3.98 -9.17 -12.40
CA LEU A 129 4.85 -8.46 -11.46
C LEU A 129 5.64 -9.37 -10.50
N PRO A 130 5.06 -10.48 -9.98
CA PRO A 130 5.81 -11.44 -9.15
C PRO A 130 6.94 -12.19 -9.88
N LEU A 131 6.96 -12.21 -11.21
CA LEU A 131 7.96 -12.93 -12.02
C LEU A 131 9.23 -12.11 -12.25
N PHE A 132 9.13 -10.79 -12.18
CA PHE A 132 10.29 -9.91 -12.14
C PHE A 132 10.95 -10.13 -10.77
N GLY A 133 12.26 -10.40 -10.71
CA GLY A 133 12.91 -10.56 -9.40
C GLY A 133 13.38 -9.22 -8.87
N TRP A 134 13.35 -9.07 -7.56
CA TRP A 134 13.58 -7.80 -6.88
C TRP A 134 14.94 -7.81 -6.18
N GLU A 135 15.26 -6.77 -5.41
CA GLU A 135 16.63 -6.43 -4.95
C GLU A 135 17.39 -7.57 -4.25
N ASP A 136 16.72 -8.60 -3.72
CA ASP A 136 17.31 -9.77 -3.07
C ASP A 136 17.50 -11.01 -3.98
N SER A 137 17.05 -10.95 -5.25
CA SER A 137 17.20 -12.09 -6.16
C SER A 137 18.67 -12.30 -6.55
N SER A 138 19.21 -13.53 -6.50
CA SER A 138 20.60 -13.82 -6.93
C SER A 138 20.86 -13.56 -8.42
N ASP A 139 19.81 -13.19 -9.17
CA ASP A 139 19.79 -13.02 -10.61
C ASP A 139 19.87 -11.53 -10.99
N THR A 140 21.02 -11.14 -11.54
CA THR A 140 21.33 -9.74 -11.90
C THR A 140 20.38 -9.16 -12.95
N GLY A 141 19.81 -9.99 -13.84
CA GLY A 141 18.86 -9.54 -14.87
C GLY A 141 17.50 -9.18 -14.28
N LYS A 142 17.05 -9.97 -13.32
CA LYS A 142 15.82 -9.72 -12.57
C LYS A 142 15.88 -8.40 -11.77
N LYS A 143 16.95 -8.18 -11.01
CA LYS A 143 17.15 -6.91 -10.25
C LYS A 143 17.11 -5.67 -11.14
N ARG A 144 17.73 -5.75 -12.32
CA ARG A 144 17.80 -4.62 -13.27
C ARG A 144 16.42 -4.28 -13.82
N LEU A 145 15.63 -5.29 -14.14
CA LEU A 145 14.25 -5.13 -14.57
C LEU A 145 13.37 -4.54 -13.45
N GLY A 146 13.47 -5.06 -12.22
CA GLY A 146 12.75 -4.49 -11.07
C GLY A 146 13.05 -2.99 -10.84
N SER A 147 14.33 -2.60 -10.87
CA SER A 147 14.75 -1.20 -10.76
C SER A 147 14.25 -0.34 -11.94
N LEU A 148 14.36 -0.84 -13.17
CA LEU A 148 13.85 -0.17 -14.36
C LEU A 148 12.33 0.06 -14.28
N LEU A 149 11.58 -0.92 -13.78
CA LEU A 149 10.14 -0.82 -13.60
C LEU A 149 9.79 0.25 -12.57
N VAL A 150 10.45 0.27 -11.43
CA VAL A 150 10.26 1.31 -10.40
C VAL A 150 10.56 2.70 -10.95
N HIS A 151 11.63 2.85 -11.73
CA HIS A 151 11.96 4.11 -12.38
C HIS A 151 10.97 4.50 -13.47
N THR A 152 10.42 3.54 -14.20
CA THR A 152 9.41 3.78 -15.24
C THR A 152 8.09 4.21 -14.60
N ILE A 153 7.71 3.59 -13.48
CA ILE A 153 6.48 3.94 -12.75
C ILE A 153 6.61 5.32 -12.07
N LYS A 154 7.79 5.66 -11.55
CA LYS A 154 8.08 6.99 -10.99
C LYS A 154 8.20 8.08 -12.06
N ALA A 155 8.29 7.72 -13.34
CA ALA A 155 8.38 8.70 -14.41
C ALA A 155 7.04 9.41 -14.60
N LYS A 156 7.07 10.75 -14.73
CA LYS A 156 5.88 11.60 -14.91
C LYS A 156 4.95 11.11 -16.04
N GLY A 157 5.48 10.47 -17.08
CA GLY A 157 4.70 9.93 -18.20
C GLY A 157 3.87 8.68 -17.87
N TRP A 158 4.30 7.82 -16.94
CA TRP A 158 3.53 6.63 -16.55
C TRP A 158 2.26 6.98 -15.77
N LEU A 159 2.29 8.12 -15.08
CA LEU A 159 1.13 8.69 -14.40
C LEU A 159 0.04 9.12 -15.39
N ASN A 160 0.43 9.68 -16.54
CA ASN A 160 -0.50 9.99 -17.63
C ASN A 160 -1.08 8.71 -18.26
N VAL A 161 -0.29 7.64 -18.35
CA VAL A 161 -0.76 6.33 -18.82
C VAL A 161 -1.83 5.75 -17.88
N LEU A 162 -1.59 5.79 -16.57
CA LEU A 162 -2.57 5.41 -15.55
C LEU A 162 -3.82 6.29 -15.62
N LEU A 163 -3.66 7.61 -15.70
CA LEU A 163 -4.78 8.56 -15.79
C LEU A 163 -5.67 8.32 -17.00
N CYS A 164 -5.11 8.16 -18.20
CA CYS A 164 -5.90 7.86 -19.39
C CYS A 164 -6.61 6.50 -19.29
N ALA A 165 -6.01 5.49 -18.65
CA ALA A 165 -6.68 4.22 -18.38
C ALA A 165 -7.92 4.37 -17.48
N ILE A 166 -7.94 5.40 -16.63
CA ILE A 166 -9.02 5.67 -15.68
C ILE A 166 -10.11 6.53 -16.31
N TYR A 167 -9.76 7.52 -17.13
CA TYR A 167 -10.73 8.36 -17.84
C TYR A 167 -11.33 7.67 -19.08
N GLY A 168 -10.61 6.73 -19.71
CA GLY A 168 -11.08 5.99 -20.87
C GLY A 168 -11.67 4.63 -20.51
N GLU A 169 -12.88 4.60 -19.93
CA GLU A 169 -13.78 3.43 -19.71
C GLU A 169 -13.17 2.10 -19.21
N SER A 170 -11.88 2.05 -18.87
CA SER A 170 -11.15 0.85 -18.48
C SER A 170 -11.01 0.79 -16.97
N PHE A 171 -12.17 0.86 -16.30
CA PHE A 171 -12.39 0.71 -14.86
C PHE A 171 -11.89 -0.63 -14.26
N ARG A 172 -11.28 -1.49 -15.10
CA ARG A 172 -10.73 -2.80 -14.75
C ARG A 172 -9.33 -2.71 -14.12
N ILE A 173 -8.54 -1.67 -14.42
CA ILE A 173 -7.13 -1.57 -14.02
C ILE A 173 -6.95 -1.16 -12.56
N ALA A 174 -7.80 -0.26 -12.04
CA ALA A 174 -7.78 0.09 -10.62
C ALA A 174 -8.22 -1.10 -9.73
N GLY A 175 -9.14 -1.94 -10.21
CA GLY A 175 -9.51 -3.20 -9.55
C GLY A 175 -8.36 -4.23 -9.55
N LEU A 176 -7.49 -4.22 -10.56
CA LEU A 176 -6.31 -5.08 -10.62
C LEU A 176 -5.14 -4.56 -9.79
N SER A 177 -4.89 -3.25 -9.73
CA SER A 177 -3.88 -2.70 -8.82
C SER A 177 -4.22 -3.01 -7.35
N CYS A 178 -5.51 -2.92 -6.97
CA CYS A 178 -5.98 -3.32 -5.64
C CYS A 178 -5.88 -4.83 -5.35
N ARG A 179 -5.88 -5.67 -6.39
CA ARG A 179 -5.72 -7.13 -6.27
C ARG A 179 -4.26 -7.58 -6.31
N VAL A 180 -3.37 -6.74 -6.85
CA VAL A 180 -1.93 -6.95 -6.97
C VAL A 180 -1.14 -6.29 -5.83
N VAL A 181 -1.78 -5.43 -5.01
CA VAL A 181 -1.22 -4.96 -3.72
C VAL A 181 -1.29 -6.10 -2.71
N SER A 182 -0.45 -7.12 -2.91
CA SER A 182 -0.13 -8.09 -1.87
C SER A 182 1.06 -7.54 -1.11
N TYR A 183 0.82 -6.72 -0.08
CA TYR A 183 1.83 -6.50 0.97
C TYR A 183 2.25 -7.82 1.63
N ASP A 184 1.54 -8.93 1.37
CA ASP A 184 1.94 -10.30 1.70
C ASP A 184 3.23 -10.76 0.96
N ASN A 185 3.57 -10.20 -0.21
CA ASN A 185 4.84 -10.48 -0.89
C ASN A 185 5.85 -9.34 -0.65
N LYS A 186 6.83 -9.61 0.22
CA LYS A 186 7.84 -8.65 0.68
C LYS A 186 8.66 -8.04 -0.45
N ASP A 187 8.91 -8.81 -1.51
CA ASP A 187 9.78 -8.40 -2.63
C ASP A 187 9.14 -7.30 -3.48
N ILE A 188 7.81 -7.30 -3.58
CA ILE A 188 7.04 -6.36 -4.42
C ILE A 188 6.37 -5.26 -3.59
N ALA A 189 6.16 -5.48 -2.30
CA ALA A 189 5.34 -4.65 -1.42
C ALA A 189 5.70 -3.16 -1.50
N LEU A 190 6.98 -2.81 -1.35
CA LEU A 190 7.43 -1.42 -1.37
C LEU A 190 7.21 -0.75 -2.73
N ASN A 191 7.37 -1.51 -3.81
CA ASN A 191 7.17 -1.01 -5.15
C ASN A 191 5.69 -0.78 -5.40
N CYS A 192 4.84 -1.77 -5.12
CA CYS A 192 3.39 -1.63 -5.20
C CYS A 192 2.87 -0.47 -4.35
N GLY A 193 3.38 -0.29 -3.13
CA GLY A 193 3.04 0.84 -2.26
C GLY A 193 3.39 2.20 -2.88
N ASN A 194 4.58 2.33 -3.47
CA ASN A 194 4.96 3.53 -4.22
C ASN A 194 4.03 3.79 -5.41
N MET A 195 3.69 2.77 -6.21
CA MET A 195 2.75 2.91 -7.32
C MET A 195 1.39 3.39 -6.83
N LEU A 196 0.91 2.81 -5.73
CA LEU A 196 -0.39 3.11 -5.17
C LEU A 196 -0.45 4.54 -4.64
N ARG A 197 0.61 5.02 -3.96
CA ARG A 197 0.69 6.42 -3.50
C ARG A 197 0.73 7.45 -4.63
N GLU A 198 1.30 7.10 -5.79
CA GLU A 198 1.19 7.92 -7.00
C GLU A 198 -0.25 7.97 -7.52
N CYS A 199 -0.98 6.85 -7.49
CA CYS A 199 -2.41 6.80 -7.85
C CYS A 199 -3.25 7.66 -6.89
N ILE A 200 -2.99 7.56 -5.58
CA ILE A 200 -3.76 8.28 -4.54
C ILE A 200 -3.65 9.80 -4.69
N LYS A 201 -2.68 10.35 -5.44
CA LYS A 201 -2.64 11.79 -5.76
C LYS A 201 -3.89 12.28 -6.48
N TYR A 202 -4.63 11.39 -7.16
CA TYR A 202 -5.85 11.74 -7.89
C TYR A 202 -7.11 11.42 -7.09
N PRO A 203 -8.01 12.40 -6.88
CA PRO A 203 -9.21 12.22 -6.05
C PRO A 203 -10.08 11.03 -6.48
N THR A 204 -10.32 10.87 -7.79
CA THR A 204 -11.15 9.78 -8.34
C THR A 204 -10.59 8.40 -8.01
N LEU A 205 -9.27 8.24 -8.08
CA LEU A 205 -8.59 6.99 -7.75
C LEU A 205 -8.56 6.73 -6.26
N ALA A 206 -8.24 7.76 -5.47
CA ALA A 206 -8.24 7.65 -4.02
C ALA A 206 -9.61 7.20 -3.52
N LYS A 207 -10.69 7.83 -4.03
CA LYS A 207 -12.07 7.43 -3.72
C LYS A 207 -12.37 5.99 -4.13
N TYR A 208 -11.96 5.58 -5.34
CA TYR A 208 -12.15 4.19 -5.79
C TYR A 208 -11.45 3.17 -4.89
N ILE A 209 -10.21 3.43 -4.49
CA ILE A 209 -9.44 2.54 -3.61
C ILE A 209 -10.07 2.51 -2.22
N LEU A 210 -10.48 3.67 -1.70
CA LEU A 210 -11.08 3.82 -0.38
C LEU A 210 -12.40 3.04 -0.25
N GLU A 211 -13.24 3.06 -1.29
CA GLU A 211 -14.51 2.30 -1.37
C GLU A 211 -14.32 0.82 -1.75
N SER A 212 -13.08 0.36 -1.97
CA SER A 212 -12.82 -1.02 -2.37
C SER A 212 -12.67 -1.95 -1.17
N PRO A 213 -13.04 -3.25 -1.29
CA PRO A 213 -12.78 -4.25 -0.23
C PRO A 213 -11.30 -4.40 0.13
N SER A 214 -10.41 -4.06 -0.81
CA SER A 214 -8.96 -4.10 -0.57
C SER A 214 -8.50 -3.04 0.45
N PHE A 215 -9.28 -1.98 0.70
CA PHE A 215 -8.97 -1.01 1.73
C PHE A 215 -8.89 -1.66 3.12
N GLU A 216 -9.79 -2.60 3.41
CA GLU A 216 -9.81 -3.30 4.70
C GLU A 216 -8.52 -4.08 4.99
N LEU A 217 -7.81 -4.50 3.94
CA LEU A 217 -6.55 -5.22 4.08
C LEU A 217 -5.47 -4.35 4.73
N PHE A 218 -5.56 -3.01 4.66
CA PHE A 218 -4.60 -2.14 5.33
C PHE A 218 -4.61 -2.31 6.85
N PHE A 219 -5.76 -2.61 7.48
CA PHE A 219 -5.82 -2.89 8.92
C PHE A 219 -4.97 -4.12 9.31
N LYS A 220 -4.81 -5.09 8.39
CA LYS A 220 -3.88 -6.22 8.55
C LYS A 220 -2.44 -5.79 8.22
N TYR A 221 -2.23 -5.08 7.10
CA TYR A 221 -0.90 -4.78 6.59
C TYR A 221 -0.07 -3.87 7.51
N VAL A 222 -0.70 -2.89 8.16
CA VAL A 222 -0.01 -2.01 9.13
C VAL A 222 0.42 -2.71 10.41
N GLY A 223 -0.09 -3.92 10.66
CA GLY A 223 0.27 -4.78 11.78
C GLY A 223 1.25 -5.91 11.44
N LEU A 224 1.76 -5.95 10.20
CA LEU A 224 2.70 -7.01 9.79
C LEU A 224 4.01 -6.96 10.61
N PRO A 225 4.64 -8.12 10.88
CA PRO A 225 5.88 -8.17 11.65
C PRO A 225 7.09 -7.61 10.89
N ASN A 226 7.02 -7.54 9.55
CA ASN A 226 8.06 -6.90 8.75
C ASN A 226 7.88 -5.38 8.81
N PHE A 227 8.80 -4.70 9.49
CA PHE A 227 8.76 -3.26 9.72
C PHE A 227 8.71 -2.44 8.43
N ASP A 228 9.53 -2.75 7.43
CA ASP A 228 9.61 -1.95 6.20
C ASP A 228 8.29 -2.00 5.43
N VAL A 229 7.73 -3.20 5.31
CA VAL A 229 6.44 -3.47 4.65
C VAL A 229 5.29 -2.82 5.42
N ALA A 230 5.26 -2.96 6.75
CA ALA A 230 4.22 -2.38 7.59
C ALA A 230 4.28 -0.83 7.60
N SER A 231 5.48 -0.25 7.62
CA SER A 231 5.71 1.19 7.56
C SER A 231 5.29 1.79 6.22
N ASP A 232 5.61 1.11 5.12
CA ASP A 232 5.17 1.50 3.78
C ASP A 232 3.64 1.39 3.63
N ALA A 233 3.05 0.29 4.10
CA ALA A 233 1.60 0.12 4.15
C ALA A 233 0.93 1.22 4.98
N PHE A 234 1.52 1.60 6.11
CA PHE A 234 1.00 2.68 6.95
C PHE A 234 1.05 4.03 6.24
N SER A 235 2.11 4.29 5.47
CA SER A 235 2.24 5.53 4.68
C SER A 235 1.17 5.61 3.61
N THR A 236 0.87 4.50 2.94
CA THR A 236 -0.23 4.42 1.96
C THR A 236 -1.61 4.56 2.62
N PHE A 237 -1.81 3.90 3.76
CA PHE A 237 -3.04 4.01 4.56
C PHE A 237 -3.30 5.45 5.03
N LYS A 238 -2.24 6.13 5.50
CA LYS A 238 -2.28 7.55 5.86
C LYS A 238 -2.64 8.42 4.66
N ASP A 239 -1.99 8.25 3.52
CA ASP A 239 -2.28 9.03 2.30
C ASP A 239 -3.75 8.87 1.87
N LEU A 240 -4.31 7.65 1.94
CA LEU A 240 -5.73 7.40 1.64
C LEU A 240 -6.68 8.17 2.58
N LEU A 241 -6.32 8.27 3.87
CA LEU A 241 -7.15 8.89 4.90
C LEU A 241 -6.93 10.40 5.10
N THR A 242 -5.94 11.01 4.44
CA THR A 242 -5.59 12.43 4.69
C THR A 242 -5.48 13.29 3.44
N LYS A 243 -5.21 12.70 2.26
CA LYS A 243 -4.88 13.50 1.05
C LYS A 243 -6.08 14.20 0.43
N HIS A 244 -7.26 13.58 0.49
CA HIS A 244 -8.50 14.09 -0.09
C HIS A 244 -9.61 14.13 0.97
N ALA A 245 -9.57 15.14 1.85
CA ALA A 245 -10.44 15.22 3.02
C ALA A 245 -11.95 15.08 2.71
N THR A 246 -12.43 15.63 1.59
CA THR A 246 -13.84 15.48 1.17
C THR A 246 -14.21 14.03 0.86
N ALA A 247 -13.35 13.29 0.13
CA ALA A 247 -13.60 11.89 -0.19
C ALA A 247 -13.55 11.01 1.06
N VAL A 248 -12.63 11.31 1.97
CA VAL A 248 -12.52 10.63 3.28
C VAL A 248 -13.76 10.88 4.12
N SER A 249 -14.27 12.11 4.14
CA SER A 249 -15.49 12.48 4.84
C SER A 249 -16.71 11.71 4.34
N GLU A 250 -16.89 11.62 3.01
CA GLU A 250 -17.97 10.83 2.41
C GLU A 250 -17.87 9.35 2.81
N PHE A 251 -16.68 8.77 2.70
CA PHE A 251 -16.43 7.37 3.07
C PHE A 251 -16.69 7.10 4.56
N LEU A 252 -16.11 7.90 5.46
CA LEU A 252 -16.28 7.74 6.92
C LEU A 252 -17.73 7.97 7.35
N THR A 253 -18.51 8.74 6.60
CA THR A 253 -19.94 8.91 6.86
C THR A 253 -20.72 7.64 6.54
N ALA A 254 -20.40 6.98 5.44
CA ALA A 254 -21.06 5.75 5.00
C ALA A 254 -20.64 4.53 5.83
N HIS A 255 -19.37 4.45 6.21
CA HIS A 255 -18.75 3.25 6.81
C HIS A 255 -18.30 3.45 8.27
N TYR A 256 -18.91 4.41 8.98
CA TYR A 256 -18.46 4.85 10.31
C TYR A 256 -18.22 3.70 11.29
N ASP A 257 -19.24 2.86 11.50
CA ASP A 257 -19.22 1.83 12.55
C ASP A 257 -18.17 0.75 12.25
N GLU A 258 -18.16 0.25 11.02
CA GLU A 258 -17.21 -0.77 10.54
C GLU A 258 -15.76 -0.24 10.56
N PHE A 259 -15.55 0.99 10.11
CA PHE A 259 -14.23 1.62 10.11
C PHE A 259 -13.68 1.76 11.53
N PHE A 260 -14.44 2.38 12.44
CA PHE A 260 -13.96 2.63 13.80
C PHE A 260 -13.83 1.35 14.61
N GLU A 261 -14.64 0.31 14.38
CA GLU A 261 -14.42 -1.00 15.00
C GLU A 261 -13.06 -1.60 14.62
N GLN A 262 -12.63 -1.49 13.36
CA GLN A 262 -11.31 -1.95 12.95
C GLN A 262 -10.20 -1.01 13.44
N TYR A 263 -10.44 0.31 13.42
CA TYR A 263 -9.47 1.30 13.85
C TYR A 263 -9.14 1.19 15.34
N GLU A 264 -10.12 0.83 16.18
CA GLU A 264 -9.91 0.57 17.61
C GLU A 264 -8.88 -0.53 17.84
N LYS A 265 -8.84 -1.58 17.01
CA LYS A 265 -7.85 -2.65 17.10
C LYS A 265 -6.43 -2.13 16.88
N LEU A 266 -6.26 -1.09 16.05
CA LEU A 266 -4.97 -0.43 15.84
C LEU A 266 -4.56 0.39 17.08
N LEU A 267 -5.51 1.09 17.68
CA LEU A 267 -5.29 1.89 18.91
C LEU A 267 -5.00 1.02 20.13
N THR A 268 -5.52 -0.20 20.18
CA THR A 268 -5.27 -1.16 21.27
C THR A 268 -4.23 -2.21 20.90
N SER A 269 -3.49 -2.03 19.80
CA SER A 269 -2.47 -2.97 19.35
C SER A 269 -1.33 -3.08 20.37
N THR A 270 -0.78 -4.28 20.53
CA THR A 270 0.43 -4.52 21.33
C THR A 270 1.67 -3.91 20.68
N ASN A 271 1.65 -3.68 19.37
CA ASN A 271 2.74 -3.03 18.65
C ASN A 271 2.76 -1.52 18.95
N TYR A 272 3.82 -1.08 19.63
CA TYR A 272 4.05 0.32 19.98
C TYR A 272 3.99 1.27 18.76
N VAL A 273 4.63 0.91 17.65
CA VAL A 273 4.71 1.76 16.46
C VAL A 273 3.34 1.90 15.83
N THR A 274 2.62 0.80 15.62
CA THR A 274 1.25 0.81 15.08
C THR A 274 0.34 1.66 15.95
N ARG A 275 0.37 1.46 17.27
CA ARG A 275 -0.46 2.23 18.22
C ARG A 275 -0.15 3.73 18.17
N ARG A 276 1.13 4.11 18.23
CA ARG A 276 1.56 5.51 18.17
C ARG A 276 1.18 6.19 16.85
N GLN A 277 1.43 5.54 15.71
CA GLN A 277 1.16 6.12 14.41
C GLN A 277 -0.35 6.22 14.13
N SER A 278 -1.12 5.20 14.52
CA SER A 278 -2.58 5.21 14.38
C SER A 278 -3.23 6.29 15.23
N LEU A 279 -2.72 6.52 16.45
CA LEU A 279 -3.21 7.59 17.31
C LEU A 279 -2.93 8.98 16.72
N LYS A 280 -1.73 9.19 16.16
CA LYS A 280 -1.39 10.42 15.46
C LYS A 280 -2.29 10.64 14.23
N LEU A 281 -2.44 9.61 13.40
CA LEU A 281 -3.27 9.65 12.20
C LEU A 281 -4.74 9.94 12.54
N LEU A 282 -5.27 9.37 13.63
CA LEU A 282 -6.63 9.65 14.09
C LEU A 282 -6.82 11.15 14.36
N SER A 283 -5.87 11.78 15.05
CA SER A 283 -5.94 13.22 15.29
C SER A 283 -5.85 14.03 13.99
N GLU A 284 -5.08 13.57 13.01
CA GLU A 284 -4.92 14.27 11.73
C GLU A 284 -6.24 14.29 10.94
N PHE A 285 -6.86 13.14 10.65
CA PHE A 285 -8.08 13.15 9.83
C PHE A 285 -9.33 13.56 10.62
N LEU A 286 -9.43 13.26 11.92
CA LEU A 286 -10.65 13.52 12.68
C LEU A 286 -10.91 15.02 12.85
N LEU A 287 -9.86 15.83 12.91
CA LEU A 287 -9.94 17.28 13.16
C LEU A 287 -10.03 18.12 11.88
N GLU A 288 -10.05 17.48 10.71
CA GLU A 288 -10.22 18.16 9.43
C GLU A 288 -11.64 18.78 9.31
N PRO A 289 -11.80 19.99 8.74
CA PRO A 289 -13.09 20.65 8.63
C PRO A 289 -14.19 19.81 7.94
N PRO A 290 -13.91 19.08 6.83
CA PRO A 290 -14.89 18.18 6.21
C PRO A 290 -15.35 17.04 7.13
N ASN A 291 -14.59 16.68 8.16
CA ASN A 291 -14.89 15.59 9.09
C ASN A 291 -15.58 16.06 10.37
N SER A 292 -16.03 17.32 10.44
CA SER A 292 -16.60 17.90 11.67
C SER A 292 -17.82 17.16 12.23
N HIS A 293 -18.69 16.58 11.39
CA HIS A 293 -19.82 15.76 11.84
C HIS A 293 -19.38 14.38 12.33
N ILE A 294 -18.38 13.78 11.69
CA ILE A 294 -17.74 12.52 12.13
C ILE A 294 -17.08 12.72 13.49
N MET A 295 -16.33 13.82 13.67
CA MET A 295 -15.75 14.21 14.95
C MET A 295 -16.82 14.36 16.03
N LYS A 296 -17.91 15.09 15.74
CA LYS A 296 -19.03 15.27 16.69
C LYS A 296 -19.66 13.94 17.11
N ARG A 297 -19.80 12.98 16.18
CA ARG A 297 -20.27 11.62 16.49
C ARG A 297 -19.24 10.88 17.37
N TYR A 298 -17.97 10.89 16.97
CA TYR A 298 -16.87 10.23 17.69
C TYR A 298 -16.75 10.66 19.14
N ILE A 299 -16.80 11.96 19.41
CA ILE A 299 -16.66 12.51 20.76
C ILE A 299 -17.93 12.39 21.62
N ALA A 300 -19.03 11.90 21.05
CA ALA A 300 -20.25 11.61 21.79
C ALA A 300 -20.26 10.18 22.36
N GLU A 301 -19.37 9.31 21.90
CA GLU A 301 -19.38 7.89 22.25
C GLU A 301 -18.47 7.56 23.43
N VAL A 302 -19.03 6.87 24.43
CA VAL A 302 -18.34 6.44 25.65
C VAL A 302 -17.17 5.49 25.35
N ARG A 303 -17.30 4.65 24.32
CA ARG A 303 -16.29 3.67 23.92
C ARG A 303 -14.97 4.37 23.56
N HIS A 304 -15.03 5.34 22.66
CA HIS A 304 -13.87 6.11 22.23
C HIS A 304 -13.23 6.92 23.38
N LEU A 305 -14.03 7.50 24.28
CA LEU A 305 -13.52 8.19 25.47
C LEU A 305 -12.67 7.25 26.35
N LYS A 306 -13.18 6.04 26.63
CA LYS A 306 -12.47 5.06 27.47
C LYS A 306 -11.13 4.64 26.85
N ILE A 307 -11.06 4.53 25.53
CA ILE A 307 -9.82 4.24 24.81
C ILE A 307 -8.81 5.37 25.01
N MET A 308 -9.22 6.62 24.80
CA MET A 308 -8.34 7.78 25.00
C MET A 308 -7.86 7.90 26.45
N MET A 309 -8.74 7.71 27.44
CA MET A 309 -8.38 7.68 28.85
C MET A 309 -7.40 6.52 29.19
N THR A 310 -7.50 5.41 28.48
CA THR A 310 -6.57 4.28 28.65
C THR A 310 -5.21 4.58 28.04
N LEU A 311 -5.16 5.17 26.85
CA LEU A 311 -3.92 5.57 26.17
C LEU A 311 -3.17 6.70 26.92
N MET A 312 -3.88 7.58 27.61
CA MET A 312 -3.26 8.56 28.52
C MET A 312 -2.53 7.92 29.72
N LYS A 313 -2.76 6.64 29.99
CA LYS A 313 -2.03 5.86 31.02
C LYS A 313 -0.95 4.96 30.42
N ASP A 314 -0.67 5.05 29.11
CA ASP A 314 0.36 4.24 28.45
C ASP A 314 1.75 4.56 29.03
N SER A 315 2.64 3.58 29.04
CA SER A 315 4.05 3.76 29.44
C SER A 315 4.81 4.81 28.63
N SER A 316 4.41 5.08 27.38
CA SER A 316 5.09 6.01 26.49
C SER A 316 4.51 7.43 26.55
N LYS A 317 5.35 8.40 26.95
CA LYS A 317 4.99 9.83 26.95
C LYS A 317 4.45 10.31 25.60
N ASN A 318 5.01 9.84 24.48
CA ASN A 318 4.54 10.22 23.15
C ASN A 318 3.09 9.80 22.89
N ILE A 319 2.70 8.60 23.37
CA ILE A 319 1.33 8.11 23.26
C ILE A 319 0.42 8.90 24.18
N GLN A 320 0.86 9.18 25.41
CA GLN A 320 0.10 9.99 26.36
C GLN A 320 -0.23 11.38 25.79
N ILE A 321 0.76 12.09 25.25
CA ILE A 321 0.59 13.42 24.62
C ILE A 321 -0.35 13.34 23.41
N SER A 322 -0.16 12.34 22.54
CA SER A 322 -1.03 12.18 21.36
C SER A 322 -2.48 11.86 21.76
N ALA A 323 -2.67 11.06 22.81
CA ALA A 323 -4.00 10.73 23.36
C ALA A 323 -4.65 11.97 23.97
N PHE A 324 -3.87 12.81 24.65
CA PHE A 324 -4.35 14.08 25.21
C PHE A 324 -4.93 15.00 24.13
N HIS A 325 -4.27 15.13 22.96
CA HIS A 325 -4.79 15.97 21.87
C HIS A 325 -6.16 15.56 21.33
N ILE A 326 -6.54 14.29 21.48
CA ILE A 326 -7.89 13.82 21.12
C ILE A 326 -8.82 13.93 22.35
N PHE A 327 -8.34 13.54 23.52
CA PHE A 327 -9.09 13.63 24.79
C PHE A 327 -9.56 15.06 25.08
N LYS A 328 -8.74 16.08 24.81
CA LYS A 328 -9.11 17.49 24.97
C LYS A 328 -10.36 17.85 24.18
N VAL A 329 -10.60 17.22 23.03
CA VAL A 329 -11.78 17.48 22.18
C VAL A 329 -13.06 16.92 22.81
N PHE A 330 -12.98 15.78 23.51
CA PHE A 330 -14.10 15.26 24.31
C PHE A 330 -14.47 16.23 25.44
N VAL A 331 -13.46 16.74 26.14
CA VAL A 331 -13.64 17.65 27.28
C VAL A 331 -14.04 19.06 26.82
N ALA A 332 -13.56 19.52 25.67
CA ALA A 332 -13.92 20.83 25.12
C ALA A 332 -15.31 20.85 24.45
N ASN A 333 -15.95 19.68 24.24
CA ASN A 333 -17.25 19.61 23.57
C ASN A 333 -18.33 20.39 24.35
N PRO A 334 -18.94 21.45 23.79
CA PRO A 334 -19.99 22.20 24.48
C PRO A 334 -21.24 21.33 24.72
N ASN A 335 -21.53 20.41 23.79
CA ASN A 335 -22.69 19.52 23.82
C ASN A 335 -22.33 18.12 24.32
N LYS A 336 -21.45 18.03 25.33
CA LYS A 336 -21.07 16.77 25.99
C LYS A 336 -22.30 15.93 26.41
N PRO A 337 -22.43 14.66 25.97
CA PRO A 337 -23.46 13.75 26.44
C PRO A 337 -23.39 13.50 27.95
N ARG A 338 -24.51 13.11 28.55
CA ARG A 338 -24.61 12.86 29.99
C ARG A 338 -23.60 11.80 30.44
N ASP A 339 -23.51 10.68 29.74
CA ASP A 339 -22.62 9.57 30.12
C ASP A 339 -21.15 9.97 30.11
N ILE A 340 -20.75 10.83 29.16
CA ILE A 340 -19.40 11.41 29.10
C ILE A 340 -19.14 12.28 30.33
N LYS A 341 -20.08 13.16 30.70
CA LYS A 341 -19.97 13.99 31.91
C LYS A 341 -19.86 13.12 33.17
N VAL A 342 -20.67 12.08 33.28
CA VAL A 342 -20.65 11.13 34.41
C VAL A 342 -19.29 10.44 34.52
N ILE A 343 -18.71 9.99 33.40
CA ILE A 343 -17.39 9.33 33.41
C ILE A 343 -16.29 10.32 33.82
N LEU A 344 -16.30 11.53 33.29
CA LEU A 344 -15.34 12.57 33.67
C LEU A 344 -15.44 12.91 35.16
N ALA A 345 -16.65 13.14 35.67
CA ALA A 345 -16.88 13.43 37.09
C ALA A 345 -16.46 12.27 38.00
N LYS A 346 -16.85 11.03 37.69
CA LYS A 346 -16.47 9.84 38.49
C LYS A 346 -14.96 9.58 38.52
N ASN A 347 -14.22 10.03 37.51
CA ASN A 347 -12.77 9.80 37.39
C ASN A 347 -11.95 11.08 37.61
N HIS A 348 -12.55 12.19 38.05
CA HIS A 348 -11.92 13.51 38.04
C HIS A 348 -10.59 13.54 38.80
N GLU A 349 -10.52 13.03 40.04
CA GLU A 349 -9.28 13.03 40.84
C GLU A 349 -8.11 12.34 40.11
N ARG A 350 -8.38 11.17 39.52
CA ARG A 350 -7.37 10.40 38.78
C ARG A 350 -6.98 11.07 37.47
N LEU A 351 -7.94 11.67 36.78
CA LEU A 351 -7.69 12.42 35.55
C LEU A 351 -6.84 13.65 35.82
N LEU A 352 -7.14 14.43 36.86
CA LEU A 352 -6.36 15.58 37.27
C LEU A 352 -4.94 15.16 37.64
N ALA A 353 -4.76 14.10 38.43
CA ALA A 353 -3.44 13.56 38.75
C ALA A 353 -2.65 13.15 37.50
N LEU A 354 -3.29 12.55 36.50
CA LEU A 354 -2.64 12.21 35.22
C LEU A 354 -2.23 13.47 34.45
N LEU A 355 -3.11 14.47 34.37
CA LEU A 355 -2.85 15.72 33.63
C LEU A 355 -1.75 16.55 34.29
N TYR A 356 -1.71 16.67 35.62
CA TYR A 356 -0.62 17.38 36.30
C TYR A 356 0.75 16.72 36.10
N ASN A 357 0.79 15.39 35.95
CA ASN A 357 2.03 14.67 35.68
C ASN A 357 2.41 14.62 34.18
N LEU A 358 1.52 15.05 33.29
CA LEU A 358 1.76 15.11 31.86
C LEU A 358 2.48 16.42 31.50
N SER A 359 3.58 16.33 30.77
CA SER A 359 4.37 17.48 30.31
C SER A 359 4.90 17.20 28.90
N ALA A 360 4.83 18.20 28.01
CA ALA A 360 5.21 18.07 26.61
C ALA A 360 6.74 18.12 26.39
N GLY A 361 7.51 18.68 27.33
CA GLY A 361 8.98 18.66 27.27
C GLY A 361 9.57 20.01 27.65
N LYS A 362 10.51 20.53 26.85
CA LYS A 362 11.02 21.92 26.95
C LYS A 362 11.00 22.55 25.56
N GLY A 363 10.32 23.68 25.38
CA GLY A 363 10.26 24.44 24.11
C GLY A 363 9.01 25.34 24.01
N ALA A 364 8.87 26.13 22.94
CA ALA A 364 7.72 27.03 22.76
C ALA A 364 6.38 26.30 22.52
N ASP A 365 6.41 25.09 21.94
CA ASP A 365 5.22 24.22 21.83
C ASP A 365 4.74 23.72 23.22
N ASP A 366 5.57 23.83 24.25
CA ASP A 366 5.23 23.50 25.64
C ASP A 366 4.22 24.51 26.21
N ASP A 367 4.38 25.80 25.90
CA ASP A 367 3.51 26.86 26.44
C ASP A 367 2.05 26.66 25.96
N GLN A 368 1.85 26.41 24.67
CA GLN A 368 0.52 26.12 24.13
C GLN A 368 -0.07 24.83 24.74
N PHE A 369 0.74 23.79 24.88
CA PHE A 369 0.29 22.54 25.46
C PHE A 369 -0.14 22.72 26.92
N GLU A 370 0.63 23.47 27.72
CA GLU A 370 0.32 23.75 29.11
C GLU A 370 -0.94 24.61 29.25
N GLU A 371 -1.13 25.63 28.41
CA GLU A 371 -2.38 26.41 28.36
C GLU A 371 -3.60 25.54 28.05
N GLU A 372 -3.52 24.70 27.02
CA GLU A 372 -4.59 23.76 26.69
C GLU A 372 -4.88 22.81 27.85
N LYS A 373 -3.84 22.29 28.50
CA LYS A 373 -3.94 21.39 29.65
C LYS A 373 -4.64 22.04 30.84
N GLU A 374 -4.29 23.29 31.16
CA GLU A 374 -4.96 24.04 32.22
C GLU A 374 -6.45 24.25 31.94
N LEU A 375 -6.83 24.55 30.69
CA LEU A 375 -8.24 24.69 30.30
C LEU A 375 -9.00 23.37 30.48
N ILE A 376 -8.38 22.24 30.11
CA ILE A 376 -8.98 20.91 30.30
C ILE A 376 -9.13 20.56 31.78
N ILE A 377 -8.14 20.88 32.62
CA ILE A 377 -8.19 20.71 34.08
C ILE A 377 -9.38 21.47 34.66
N LYS A 378 -9.49 22.77 34.36
CA LYS A 378 -10.58 23.63 34.85
C LYS A 378 -11.96 23.12 34.42
N GLU A 379 -12.08 22.64 33.18
CA GLU A 379 -13.35 22.10 32.68
C GLU A 379 -13.72 20.77 33.36
N ILE A 380 -12.75 19.89 33.66
CA ILE A 380 -13.01 18.65 34.41
C ILE A 380 -13.49 18.95 35.83
N GLU A 381 -12.86 19.90 36.53
CA GLU A 381 -13.28 20.35 37.86
C GLU A 381 -14.70 20.95 37.83
N ARG A 382 -15.01 21.77 36.82
CA ARG A 382 -16.35 22.31 36.64
C ARG A 382 -17.39 21.22 36.42
N VAL A 383 -17.07 20.21 35.61
CA VAL A 383 -17.98 19.09 35.32
C VAL A 383 -18.20 18.22 36.55
N SER A 384 -17.18 18.01 37.40
CA SER A 384 -17.33 17.21 38.63
C SER A 384 -18.23 17.86 39.67
N GLN A 385 -18.35 19.19 39.66
CA GLN A 385 -19.18 19.96 40.58
C GLN A 385 -20.66 20.10 40.12
N LEU A 386 -21.05 19.53 38.98
CA LEU A 386 -22.41 19.65 38.47
C LEU A 386 -23.42 18.86 39.33
N PRO A 387 -24.45 19.50 39.91
CA PRO A 387 -25.25 18.93 41.01
C PRO A 387 -26.23 17.78 40.67
N ASN A 388 -26.17 17.12 39.51
CA ASN A 388 -27.18 16.11 39.09
C ASN A 388 -26.64 14.97 38.20
N LEU A 389 -25.38 14.57 38.39
CA LEU A 389 -24.78 13.48 37.59
C LEU A 389 -25.11 12.06 38.12
N GLU A 390 -25.70 11.93 39.31
CA GLU A 390 -25.95 10.63 39.96
C GLU A 390 -27.39 10.10 39.82
N SER A 391 -28.29 10.82 39.12
CA SER A 391 -29.73 10.48 39.03
C SER A 391 -30.09 9.44 37.96
#